data_AF-A0A0P7CVI7-F1
#
_entry.id   AF-A0A0P7CVI7-F1
#
_cell.length_a   1.000
_cell.length_b   1.000
_cell.length_c   1.000
_cell.angle_alpha   90.00
_cell.angle_beta   90.00
_cell.angle_gamma   90.00
#
_symmetry.space_group_name_H-M   'P 1'
#
loop_
_entity.id
_entity.type
_entity.pdbx_description
1 polymer ?
#
loop_
_entity_poly.entity_id
_entity_poly.type
_entity_poly.pdbx_seq_one_letter_code
_entity_poly.pdbx_strand_id
1 'polypeptide(L)'
;MQVADPVERAALADQLMWTASQQRSALRGVRAAAIRQALEDGSTTAELARRMRVTEADVAWMADHPVSTLRVVPLKPERAMRIA
;
A
#
# COMPACT_ATOMS: atom_id res chain seq x y z
N MET A 1 3.62 -13.28 1.21
CA MET A 1 4.26 -12.79 -0.02
C MET A 1 4.77 -11.38 0.26
N GLN A 2 6.09 -11.17 0.30
CA GLN A 2 6.68 -9.84 0.41
C GLN A 2 7.07 -9.38 -1.00
N VAL A 3 6.55 -8.25 -1.46
CA VAL A 3 6.95 -7.62 -2.73
C VAL A 3 8.16 -6.74 -2.43
N ALA A 4 9.34 -7.16 -2.92
CA ALA A 4 10.61 -6.52 -2.61
C ALA A 4 10.74 -5.13 -3.26
N ASP A 5 10.35 -5.00 -4.53
CA ASP A 5 10.35 -3.72 -5.24
C ASP A 5 9.28 -2.77 -4.69
N PRO A 6 9.65 -1.58 -4.18
CA PRO A 6 8.69 -0.61 -3.69
C PRO A 6 7.72 -0.11 -4.79
N VAL A 7 8.13 -0.04 -6.06
CA VAL A 7 7.23 0.37 -7.15
C VAL A 7 6.16 -0.69 -7.41
N GLU A 8 6.57 -1.96 -7.52
CA GLU A 8 5.62 -3.08 -7.63
C GLU A 8 4.69 -3.16 -6.41
N ARG A 9 5.20 -2.90 -5.21
CA ARG A 9 4.40 -2.89 -3.98
C ARG A 9 3.34 -1.80 -4.01
N ALA A 10 3.67 -0.61 -4.50
CA ALA A 10 2.72 0.50 -4.66
C ALA A 10 1.63 0.16 -5.70
N ALA A 11 2.01 -0.40 -6.84
CA ALA A 11 1.07 -0.80 -7.90
C ALA A 11 0.13 -1.93 -7.44
N LEU A 12 0.66 -2.93 -6.73
CA LEU A 12 -0.16 -4.02 -6.20
C LEU A 12 -1.15 -3.52 -5.14
N ALA A 13 -0.71 -2.64 -4.24
CA ALA A 13 -1.59 -2.05 -3.23
C ALA A 13 -2.72 -1.22 -3.87
N ASP A 14 -2.44 -0.52 -4.97
CA ASP A 14 -3.44 0.20 -5.76
C ASP A 14 -4.50 -0.75 -6.35
N GLN A 15 -4.06 -1.81 -7.02
CA GLN A 15 -4.98 -2.82 -7.60
C GLN A 15 -5.84 -3.51 -6.54
N LEU A 16 -5.25 -3.86 -5.39
CA LEU A 16 -5.97 -4.49 -4.28
C LEU A 16 -6.99 -3.55 -3.64
N MET A 17 -6.73 -2.25 -3.62
CA MET A 17 -7.67 -1.27 -3.05
C MET A 17 -9.01 -1.27 -3.79
N TRP A 18 -9.02 -1.57 -5.08
CA TRP A 18 -10.24 -1.59 -5.89
C TRP A 18 -10.96 -2.94 -5.87
N THR A 19 -10.28 -4.02 -5.49
CA THR A 19 -10.85 -5.38 -5.44
C THR A 19 -11.23 -5.84 -4.03
N ALA A 20 -10.56 -5.35 -2.98
CA ALA A 20 -10.79 -5.73 -1.59
C ALA A 20 -11.32 -4.55 -0.74
N SER A 21 -12.66 -4.42 -0.65
CA SER A 21 -13.31 -3.24 -0.07
C SER A 21 -13.03 -3.01 1.43
N GLN A 22 -12.80 -4.07 2.21
CA GLN A 22 -12.62 -4.01 3.67
C GLN A 22 -11.23 -3.52 4.11
N GLN A 23 -10.21 -3.62 3.25
CA GLN A 23 -8.81 -3.30 3.61
C GLN A 23 -8.32 -2.00 2.97
N ARG A 24 -9.20 -1.23 2.31
CA ARG A 24 -8.85 -0.02 1.54
C ARG A 24 -8.00 0.97 2.31
N SER A 25 -8.33 1.25 3.57
CA SER A 25 -7.56 2.20 4.39
C SER A 25 -6.15 1.70 4.71
N ALA A 26 -5.98 0.40 4.98
CA ALA A 26 -4.67 -0.20 5.21
C ALA A 26 -3.83 -0.22 3.93
N LEU A 27 -4.45 -0.57 2.79
CA LEU A 27 -3.80 -0.59 1.47
C LEU A 27 -3.36 0.81 1.03
N ARG A 28 -4.13 1.85 1.35
CA ARG A 28 -3.71 3.25 1.13
C ARG A 28 -2.43 3.59 1.89
N GLY A 29 -2.28 3.11 3.13
CA GLY A 29 -1.06 3.28 3.91
C GLY A 29 0.13 2.56 3.31
N VAL A 30 -0.05 1.30 2.90
CA VAL A 30 1.00 0.51 2.22
C VAL A 30 1.44 1.19 0.92
N ARG A 31 0.48 1.69 0.13
CA ARG A 31 0.75 2.39 -1.12
C ARG A 31 1.54 3.68 -0.89
N ALA A 32 1.13 4.52 0.06
CA ALA A 32 1.85 5.75 0.39
C ALA A 32 3.27 5.50 0.91
N ALA A 33 3.45 4.48 1.76
CA ALA A 33 4.77 4.09 2.25
C ALA A 33 5.68 3.60 1.11
N ALA A 34 5.14 2.78 0.20
CA ALA A 34 5.86 2.25 -0.94
C ALA A 34 6.26 3.33 -1.96
N ILE A 35 5.38 4.31 -2.23
CA ILE A 35 5.69 5.47 -3.07
C ILE A 35 6.88 6.25 -2.51
N ARG A 36 6.86 6.57 -1.22
CA ARG A 36 7.97 7.32 -0.58
C ARG A 36 9.28 6.55 -0.64
N GLN A 37 9.24 5.25 -0.32
CA GLN A 37 10.43 4.41 -0.43
C GLN A 37 10.98 4.40 -1.88
N ALA A 38 10.12 4.26 -2.89
CA ALA A 38 10.56 4.29 -4.29
C ALA A 38 11.20 5.63 -4.68
N LEU A 39 10.65 6.75 -4.20
CA LEU A 39 11.22 8.08 -4.43
C LEU A 39 12.59 8.25 -3.73
N GLU A 40 12.71 7.75 -2.49
CA GLU A 40 13.98 7.73 -1.74
C GLU A 40 15.05 6.86 -2.44
N ASP A 41 14.63 5.74 -3.04
CA ASP A 41 15.48 4.83 -3.82
C ASP A 41 15.82 5.38 -5.22
N GLY A 42 15.34 6.59 -5.57
CA GLY A 42 15.69 7.29 -6.82
C GLY A 42 14.72 7.05 -7.99
N SER A 43 13.59 6.40 -7.76
CA SER A 43 12.52 6.29 -8.78
C SER A 43 11.89 7.66 -9.04
N THR A 44 11.40 7.87 -10.27
CA THR A 44 10.74 9.13 -10.65
C THR A 44 9.23 9.08 -10.44
N THR A 45 8.61 10.25 -10.25
CA THR A 45 7.14 10.40 -10.22
C THR A 45 6.50 9.86 -11.49
N ALA A 46 7.11 10.12 -12.64
CA ALA A 46 6.67 9.62 -13.95
C ALA A 46 6.66 8.09 -14.04
N GLU A 47 7.70 7.42 -13.50
CA GLU A 47 7.77 5.96 -13.47
C GLU A 47 6.69 5.35 -12.59
N LEU A 48 6.52 5.89 -11.39
CA LEU A 48 5.48 5.49 -10.45
C LEU A 48 4.08 5.68 -11.06
N ALA A 49 3.81 6.85 -11.63
CA ALA A 49 2.55 7.19 -12.29
C ALA A 49 2.21 6.18 -13.40
N ARG A 50 3.19 5.87 -14.28
CA ARG A 50 3.03 4.90 -15.35
C ARG A 50 2.72 3.49 -14.83
N ARG A 51 3.46 3.00 -13.84
CA ARG A 51 3.25 1.63 -13.30
C ARG A 51 1.93 1.49 -12.55
N MET A 52 1.52 2.54 -11.83
CA MET A 52 0.28 2.56 -11.07
C MET A 52 -0.95 2.98 -11.91
N ARG A 53 -0.74 3.46 -13.15
CA ARG A 53 -1.78 4.03 -14.02
C ARG A 53 -2.53 5.21 -13.38
N VAL A 54 -1.79 6.09 -12.71
CA VAL A 54 -2.27 7.34 -12.11
C VAL A 54 -1.53 8.54 -12.72
N THR A 55 -1.88 9.76 -12.36
CA THR A 55 -1.14 10.95 -12.81
C THR A 55 0.06 11.23 -11.91
N GLU A 56 1.07 11.96 -12.42
CA GLU A 56 2.20 12.40 -11.59
C GLU A 56 1.77 13.31 -10.44
N ALA A 57 0.73 14.12 -10.64
CA ALA A 57 0.12 14.94 -9.60
C ALA A 57 -0.47 14.08 -8.48
N ASP A 58 -1.11 12.95 -8.82
CA ASP A 58 -1.60 12.01 -7.82
C ASP A 58 -0.44 11.40 -7.01
N VAL A 59 0.67 11.04 -7.68
CA VAL A 59 1.86 10.49 -7.01
C VAL A 59 2.45 11.50 -6.03
N ALA A 60 2.62 12.75 -6.46
CA ALA A 60 3.11 13.83 -5.59
C ALA A 60 2.18 14.05 -4.39
N TRP A 61 0.87 14.14 -4.63
CA TRP A 61 -0.11 14.30 -3.57
C TRP A 61 -0.07 13.13 -2.57
N MET A 62 0.03 11.89 -3.05
CA MET A 62 0.11 10.68 -2.21
C MET A 62 1.40 10.59 -1.39
N ALA A 63 2.51 11.12 -1.90
CA ALA A 63 3.77 11.18 -1.17
C ALA A 63 3.70 12.20 -0.01
N ASP A 64 3.07 13.35 -0.26
CA ASP A 64 2.95 14.45 0.71
C ASP A 64 1.85 14.25 1.75
N HIS A 65 0.83 13.44 1.46
CA HIS A 65 -0.31 13.21 2.34
C HIS A 65 -0.26 11.81 2.97
N PRO A 66 0.46 11.62 4.10
CA PRO A 66 0.50 10.35 4.78
C PRO A 66 -0.89 9.96 5.25
N VAL A 67 -1.40 8.86 4.71
CA VAL A 67 -2.66 8.29 5.17
C VAL A 67 -2.41 7.74 6.57
N SER A 68 -3.11 8.29 7.56
CA SER A 68 -3.00 7.85 8.94
C SER A 68 -3.32 6.36 9.00
N THR A 69 -2.29 5.53 9.09
CA THR A 69 -2.46 4.08 9.22
C THR A 69 -3.00 3.84 10.62
N LEU A 70 -4.32 3.63 10.73
CA LEU A 70 -4.86 2.91 11.87
C LEU A 70 -4.00 1.66 12.04
N ARG A 71 -3.35 1.51 13.20
CA ARG A 71 -2.60 0.30 13.55
C ARG A 71 -3.49 -0.89 13.17
N VAL A 72 -3.05 -1.69 12.21
CA VAL A 72 -3.68 -2.98 11.94
C VAL A 72 -3.40 -3.81 13.19
N VAL A 73 -4.37 -3.86 14.10
CA VAL A 73 -4.32 -4.79 15.22
C VAL A 73 -4.44 -6.18 14.59
N PRO A 74 -3.44 -7.07 14.74
CA PRO A 74 -3.58 -8.42 14.23
C PRO A 74 -4.81 -9.04 14.88
N LEU A 75 -5.75 -9.50 14.05
CA LEU A 75 -6.89 -10.28 14.52
C LEU A 75 -6.30 -11.48 15.28
N LYS A 76 -6.56 -11.56 16.60
CA LYS A 76 -6.15 -12.70 17.42
C LYS A 76 -6.61 -13.97 16.73
N PRO A 77 -5.76 -14.99 16.51
CA PRO A 77 -6.26 -16.28 16.08
C PRO A 77 -7.24 -16.78 17.15
N GLU A 78 -8.49 -16.99 16.77
CA GLU A 78 -9.48 -17.64 17.63
C GLU A 78 -8.87 -18.94 18.13
N ARG A 79 -8.86 -19.09 19.46
CA ARG A 79 -8.40 -20.30 20.13
C ARG A 79 -9.14 -21.49 19.53
N ALA A 80 -8.39 -22.36 18.86
CA ALA A 80 -8.88 -23.66 18.44
C ALA A 80 -9.56 -24.35 19.63
N MET A 81 -10.83 -24.66 19.41
CA MET A 81 -11.73 -25.41 20.28
C MET A 81 -11.02 -26.69 20.74
N ARG A 82 -10.72 -26.80 22.04
CA ARG A 82 -10.36 -28.08 22.65
C ARG A 82 -11.65 -28.85 22.86
N ILE A 83 -11.89 -29.81 21.98
CA ILE A 83 -12.84 -30.90 22.22
C ILE A 83 -12.16 -31.82 23.24
N ALA A 84 -12.78 -31.97 24.40
CA ALA A 84 -12.47 -32.98 25.41
C ALA A 84 -13.64 -33.96 25.47
#